data_AF-A0A9X3DUT2-F1
#
_entry.id   AF-A0A9X3DUT2-F1
#
_cell.length_a   1.000
_cell.length_b   1.000
_cell.length_c   1.000
_cell.angle_alpha   90.00
_cell.angle_beta   90.00
_cell.angle_gamma   90.00
#
_symmetry.space_group_name_H-M   'P 1'
#
loop_
_entity.id
_entity.type
_entity.pdbx_description
1 polymer ?
#
loop_
_entity_poly.entity_id
_entity_poly.type
_entity_poly.pdbx_seq_one_letter_code
_entity_poly.pdbx_strand_id
1 'polypeptide(L)'
;MKIEIDGEYEGLGENKFKFYLNELERNSVLSNAEAIAYKQLKEELINHGKNALIANIGESEASYIDGGMCICRDGDFWLVFHSERNIRSQLSIFSSPYDAANYFLWISLCSPRNKNISIGCIPKVQ
;
A
#
# COMPACT_ATOMS: atom_id res chain seq x y z
N MET A 1 -41.21 -8.26 23.42
CA MET A 1 -41.16 -6.97 24.13
C MET A 1 -40.46 -5.99 23.22
N LYS A 2 -41.21 -5.14 22.50
CA LYS A 2 -40.65 -4.03 21.72
C LYS A 2 -40.37 -2.89 22.71
N ILE A 3 -39.14 -2.42 22.75
CA ILE A 3 -38.78 -1.23 23.51
C ILE A 3 -38.93 -0.07 22.54
N GLU A 4 -40.02 0.69 22.66
CA GLU A 4 -40.15 2.01 22.05
C GLU A 4 -39.37 2.98 22.93
N ILE A 5 -38.39 3.66 22.33
CA ILE A 5 -37.59 4.68 23.00
C ILE A 5 -38.17 6.01 22.53
N ASP A 6 -38.95 6.64 23.40
CA ASP A 6 -39.48 7.98 23.19
C ASP A 6 -38.32 8.97 23.08
N GLY A 7 -38.37 9.77 22.01
CA GLY A 7 -37.36 10.76 21.69
C GLY A 7 -37.48 11.95 22.61
N GLU A 8 -36.48 12.14 23.46
CA GLU A 8 -36.14 13.44 24.08
C GLU A 8 -34.72 13.35 24.68
N TYR A 9 -33.70 13.29 23.81
CA TYR A 9 -32.31 13.56 24.16
C TYR A 9 -31.64 14.27 22.98
N GLU A 10 -31.78 15.60 22.93
CA GLU A 10 -31.23 16.52 21.90
C GLU A 10 -29.69 16.60 21.84
N GLY A 11 -28.96 15.66 22.44
CA GLY A 11 -27.48 15.66 22.46
C GLY A 11 -26.80 14.45 21.82
N LEU A 12 -27.57 13.44 21.38
CA LEU A 12 -27.02 12.15 20.91
C LEU A 12 -27.37 11.80 19.46
N GLY A 13 -28.12 12.67 18.76
CA GLY A 13 -28.60 12.44 17.40
C GLY A 13 -27.58 12.72 16.27
N GLU A 14 -26.53 13.52 16.52
CA GLU A 14 -25.65 13.97 15.42
C GLU A 14 -24.35 13.17 15.26
N ASN A 15 -23.99 12.28 16.21
CA ASN A 15 -22.62 11.71 16.25
C ASN A 15 -22.50 10.18 16.29
N LYS A 16 -23.57 9.42 16.01
CA LYS A 16 -23.47 7.94 15.92
C LYS A 16 -23.42 7.35 14.50
N PHE A 17 -23.68 8.15 13.47
CA PHE A 17 -23.67 7.67 12.08
C PHE A 17 -22.47 8.14 11.23
N LYS A 18 -21.53 8.90 11.81
CA LYS A 18 -20.31 9.37 11.10
C LYS A 18 -19.11 8.41 11.14
N PHE A 19 -19.25 7.22 11.73
CA PHE A 19 -18.12 6.29 11.87
C PHE A 19 -17.92 5.34 10.69
N TYR A 20 -18.90 5.21 9.80
CA TYR A 20 -18.79 4.38 8.60
C TYR A 20 -19.01 5.28 7.39
N LEU A 21 -17.90 5.70 6.76
CA LEU A 21 -17.97 6.18 5.38
C LEU A 21 -18.70 5.10 4.56
N ASN A 22 -19.63 5.51 3.71
CA ASN A 22 -20.21 4.55 2.78
C ASN A 22 -19.11 4.04 1.83
N GLU A 23 -19.35 2.92 1.16
CA GLU A 23 -18.32 2.25 0.34
C GLU A 23 -17.72 3.18 -0.73
N LEU A 24 -18.53 4.07 -1.31
CA LEU A 24 -18.09 5.05 -2.31
C LEU A 24 -17.16 6.11 -1.71
N GLU A 25 -17.53 6.69 -0.58
CA GLU A 25 -16.72 7.67 0.14
C GLU A 25 -15.40 7.05 0.60
N ARG A 26 -15.46 5.83 1.14
CA ARG A 26 -14.28 5.09 1.55
C ARG A 26 -13.35 4.83 0.37
N ASN A 27 -13.89 4.37 -0.76
CA ASN A 27 -13.11 4.15 -1.97
C ASN A 27 -12.46 5.43 -2.48
N SER A 28 -13.18 6.56 -2.46
CA SER A 28 -12.64 7.87 -2.84
C SER A 28 -11.46 8.28 -1.95
N VAL A 29 -11.60 8.13 -0.62
CA VAL A 29 -10.52 8.44 0.33
C VAL A 29 -9.29 7.55 0.10
N LEU A 30 -9.49 6.25 -0.06
CA LEU A 30 -8.39 5.30 -0.28
C LEU A 30 -7.69 5.54 -1.63
N SER A 31 -8.44 5.86 -2.69
CA SER A 31 -7.87 6.19 -4.01
C SER A 31 -7.06 7.49 -3.97
N ASN A 32 -7.51 8.49 -3.22
CA ASN A 32 -6.74 9.73 -3.03
C ASN A 32 -5.44 9.47 -2.25
N ALA A 33 -5.50 8.68 -1.18
CA ALA A 33 -4.32 8.32 -0.40
C ALA A 33 -3.32 7.50 -1.24
N GLU A 34 -3.81 6.56 -2.04
CA GLU A 34 -3.00 5.80 -3.00
C GLU A 34 -2.30 6.70 -4.01
N ALA A 35 -3.03 7.62 -4.64
CA ALA A 35 -2.47 8.53 -5.64
C ALA A 35 -1.31 9.37 -5.06
N ILE A 36 -1.45 9.84 -3.82
CA ILE A 36 -0.40 10.57 -3.12
C ILE A 36 0.80 9.67 -2.85
N ALA A 37 0.58 8.48 -2.27
CA ALA A 37 1.64 7.54 -1.95
C ALA A 37 2.42 7.10 -3.20
N TYR A 38 1.73 6.80 -4.29
CA TYR A 38 2.36 6.39 -5.54
C TYR A 38 3.11 7.53 -6.21
N LYS A 39 2.62 8.77 -6.11
CA LYS A 39 3.36 9.94 -6.60
C LYS A 39 4.69 10.09 -5.85
N GLN A 40 4.65 10.06 -4.52
CA GLN A 40 5.85 10.16 -3.68
C GLN A 40 6.82 9.00 -3.95
N LEU A 41 6.31 7.77 -4.07
CA LEU A 41 7.11 6.60 -4.41
C LEU A 41 7.83 6.77 -5.76
N LYS A 42 7.13 7.25 -6.79
CA LYS A 42 7.72 7.49 -8.11
C LYS A 42 8.83 8.54 -8.05
N GLU A 43 8.60 9.64 -7.35
CA GLU A 43 9.61 10.69 -7.14
C GLU A 43 10.87 10.12 -6.45
N GLU A 44 10.70 9.34 -5.39
CA GLU A 44 11.81 8.71 -4.69
C GLU A 44 12.57 7.68 -5.54
N LEU A 45 11.87 6.87 -6.33
CA LEU A 45 12.51 5.92 -7.25
C LEU A 45 13.32 6.64 -8.33
N ILE A 46 12.83 7.78 -8.84
CA ILE A 46 13.57 8.62 -9.79
C ILE A 46 14.85 9.16 -9.14
N ASN A 47 14.73 9.70 -7.93
CA ASN A 47 15.86 10.25 -7.17
C ASN A 47 16.98 9.21 -6.92
N HIS A 48 16.61 7.93 -6.83
CA HIS A 48 17.55 6.82 -6.62
C HIS A 48 17.90 6.03 -7.89
N GLY A 49 17.50 6.52 -9.09
CA GLY A 49 17.84 5.90 -10.37
C GLY A 49 17.14 4.57 -10.66
N LYS A 50 15.99 4.30 -10.02
CA LYS A 50 15.20 3.06 -10.14
C LYS A 50 14.01 3.19 -11.10
N ASN A 51 14.18 3.92 -12.19
CA ASN A 51 13.10 4.27 -13.13
C ASN A 51 12.36 3.06 -13.73
N ALA A 52 13.06 1.92 -13.90
CA ALA A 52 12.46 0.70 -14.44
C ALA A 52 11.32 0.14 -13.55
N LEU A 53 11.32 0.42 -12.25
CA LEU A 53 10.29 -0.08 -11.33
C LEU A 53 8.98 0.71 -11.43
N ILE A 54 9.00 1.91 -12.00
CA ILE A 54 7.84 2.81 -12.08
C ILE A 54 6.71 2.19 -12.91
N ALA A 55 7.06 1.42 -13.95
CA ALA A 55 6.10 0.76 -14.82
C ALA A 55 5.22 -0.27 -14.09
N ASN A 56 5.67 -0.78 -12.93
CA ASN A 56 4.95 -1.81 -12.17
C ASN A 56 4.11 -1.22 -11.00
N ILE A 57 4.02 0.10 -10.87
CA ILE A 57 3.25 0.77 -9.81
C ILE A 57 1.79 0.91 -10.23
N GLY A 58 0.90 0.31 -9.46
CA GLY A 58 -0.53 0.18 -9.76
C GLY A 58 -0.88 -1.08 -10.56
N GLU A 59 0.12 -1.85 -10.98
CA GLU A 59 -0.06 -2.99 -11.88
C GLU A 59 -0.18 -4.32 -11.13
N SER A 60 -1.10 -5.16 -11.59
CA SER A 60 -1.33 -6.49 -11.03
C SER A 60 -0.29 -7.54 -11.45
N GLU A 61 0.55 -7.21 -12.43
CA GLU A 61 1.62 -8.04 -12.99
C GLU A 61 2.79 -7.15 -13.42
N ALA A 62 4.00 -7.70 -13.49
CA ALA A 62 5.17 -6.95 -13.94
C ALA A 62 5.13 -6.72 -15.45
N SER A 63 5.53 -5.52 -15.90
CA SER A 63 5.56 -5.19 -17.33
C SER A 63 6.68 -5.89 -18.11
N TYR A 64 7.59 -6.60 -17.44
CA TYR A 64 8.80 -7.19 -18.03
C TYR A 64 8.78 -8.72 -17.96
N ILE A 65 9.33 -9.37 -18.99
CA ILE A 65 9.39 -10.84 -19.12
C ILE A 65 10.21 -11.48 -17.98
N ASP A 66 11.29 -10.81 -17.56
CA ASP A 66 12.16 -11.26 -16.47
C ASP A 66 11.53 -11.03 -15.07
N GLY A 67 10.33 -10.46 -15.04
CA GLY A 67 9.61 -10.14 -13.83
C GLY A 67 10.06 -8.84 -13.17
N GLY A 68 9.44 -8.54 -12.04
CA GLY A 68 9.73 -7.34 -11.27
C GLY A 68 8.90 -7.21 -10.02
N MET A 69 9.30 -6.27 -9.17
CA MET A 69 8.51 -5.86 -8.01
C MET A 69 7.30 -5.05 -8.50
N CYS A 70 6.13 -5.37 -7.96
CA CYS A 70 4.85 -4.73 -8.22
C CYS A 70 4.24 -4.21 -6.91
N ILE A 71 3.43 -3.16 -7.03
CA ILE A 71 2.56 -2.67 -5.96
C ILE A 71 1.19 -2.36 -6.56
N CYS A 72 0.12 -2.95 -6.04
CA CYS A 72 -1.23 -2.66 -6.51
C CYS A 72 -2.23 -2.73 -5.36
N ARG A 73 -3.41 -2.13 -5.56
CA ARG A 73 -4.51 -2.20 -4.61
C ARG A 73 -5.46 -3.33 -4.96
N ASP A 74 -5.92 -4.03 -3.93
CA ASP A 74 -6.95 -5.06 -4.01
C ASP A 74 -7.97 -4.81 -2.89
N GLY A 75 -9.13 -4.26 -3.25
CA GLY A 75 -10.16 -3.83 -2.31
C GLY A 75 -9.65 -2.74 -1.35
N ASP A 76 -9.50 -3.09 -0.07
CA ASP A 76 -9.06 -2.20 1.01
C ASP A 76 -7.57 -2.35 1.35
N PHE A 77 -6.84 -3.20 0.63
CA PHE A 77 -5.46 -3.53 0.91
C PHE A 77 -4.53 -3.19 -0.26
N TRP A 78 -3.26 -2.96 0.07
CA TRP A 78 -2.18 -2.79 -0.89
C TRP A 78 -1.25 -3.99 -0.83
N LEU A 79 -1.00 -4.57 -1.99
CA LEU A 79 -0.21 -5.76 -2.18
C LEU A 79 1.13 -5.35 -2.77
N VAL A 80 2.23 -5.76 -2.13
CA VAL A 80 3.58 -5.66 -2.69
C VAL A 80 4.09 -7.08 -2.93
N PHE A 81 4.51 -7.38 -4.15
CA PHE A 81 4.93 -8.73 -4.53
C PHE A 81 5.93 -8.69 -5.68
N HIS A 82 6.64 -9.80 -5.89
CA HIS A 82 7.42 -10.04 -7.09
C HIS A 82 6.57 -10.84 -8.09
N SER A 83 6.41 -10.32 -9.31
CA SER A 83 5.72 -11.00 -10.41
C SER A 83 6.73 -11.45 -11.45
N GLU A 84 6.74 -12.73 -11.80
CA GLU A 84 7.56 -13.28 -12.88
C GLU A 84 6.77 -14.37 -13.60
N ARG A 85 6.64 -14.30 -14.92
CA ARG A 85 5.91 -15.29 -15.74
C ARG A 85 4.50 -15.61 -15.19
N ASN A 86 3.76 -14.56 -14.80
CA ASN A 86 2.42 -14.62 -14.20
C ASN A 86 2.35 -15.36 -12.84
N ILE A 87 3.50 -15.58 -12.20
CA ILE A 87 3.59 -16.14 -10.85
C ILE A 87 3.90 -15.01 -9.88
N ARG A 88 3.07 -14.86 -8.86
CA ARG A 88 3.29 -13.92 -7.75
C ARG A 88 4.01 -14.62 -6.61
N SER A 89 5.05 -13.99 -6.10
CA SER A 89 5.83 -14.46 -4.95
C SER A 89 6.17 -13.29 -4.02
N GLN A 90 6.62 -13.60 -2.79
CA GLN A 90 7.02 -12.57 -1.81
C GLN A 90 5.90 -11.57 -1.49
N LEU A 91 4.65 -12.06 -1.40
CA LEU A 91 3.48 -11.25 -1.12
C LEU A 91 3.56 -10.64 0.28
N SER A 92 3.47 -9.31 0.33
CA SER A 92 3.30 -8.52 1.54
C SER A 92 2.02 -7.70 1.41
N ILE A 93 1.20 -7.68 2.46
CA ILE A 93 -0.14 -7.10 2.47
C ILE A 93 -0.16 -5.96 3.49
N PHE A 94 -0.69 -4.81 3.08
CA PHE A 94 -0.74 -3.60 3.89
C PHE A 94 -2.15 -3.01 3.88
N SER A 95 -2.58 -2.46 5.01
CA SER A 95 -3.83 -1.70 5.14
C SER A 95 -3.66 -0.21 4.87
N SER A 96 -2.45 0.22 4.49
CA SER A 96 -2.08 1.61 4.26
C SER A 96 -1.27 1.72 2.96
N PRO A 97 -1.61 2.65 2.05
CA PRO A 97 -0.85 2.84 0.81
C PRO A 97 0.55 3.38 1.09
N TYR A 98 0.71 4.17 2.16
CA TYR A 98 1.98 4.75 2.55
C TYR A 98 2.95 3.68 3.07
N ASP A 99 2.47 2.73 3.88
CA ASP A 99 3.31 1.65 4.39
C ASP A 99 3.71 0.70 3.26
N ALA A 100 2.79 0.41 2.34
CA ALA A 100 3.09 -0.37 1.14
C ALA A 100 4.14 0.32 0.26
N ALA A 101 3.99 1.63 0.01
CA ALA A 101 4.94 2.40 -0.77
C ALA A 101 6.32 2.47 -0.10
N ASN A 102 6.38 2.71 1.21
CA ASN A 102 7.62 2.71 1.98
C ASN A 102 8.31 1.35 1.96
N TYR A 103 7.54 0.26 2.11
CA TYR A 103 8.06 -1.09 2.01
C TYR A 103 8.60 -1.39 0.62
N PHE A 104 7.86 -1.03 -0.44
CA PHE A 104 8.29 -1.17 -1.83
C PHE A 104 9.61 -0.42 -2.09
N LEU A 105 9.71 0.82 -1.62
CA LEU A 105 10.93 1.61 -1.74
C LEU A 105 12.08 0.94 -0.99
N TRP A 106 11.86 0.58 0.28
CA TRP A 106 12.85 -0.06 1.13
C TRP A 106 13.41 -1.34 0.50
N ILE A 107 12.55 -2.26 0.05
CA ILE A 107 12.98 -3.53 -0.56
C ILE A 107 13.65 -3.34 -1.94
N SER A 108 13.34 -2.25 -2.64
CA SER A 108 13.93 -1.91 -3.94
C SER A 108 15.31 -1.24 -3.83
N LEU A 109 15.51 -0.48 -2.76
CA LEU A 109 16.77 0.21 -2.47
C LEU A 109 17.74 -0.69 -1.70
N CYS A 110 17.22 -1.37 -0.69
CA CYS A 110 17.98 -2.40 0.00
C CYS A 110 18.15 -3.57 -0.97
N SER A 111 19.34 -4.15 -1.04
CA SER A 111 19.53 -5.45 -1.67
C SER A 111 19.51 -6.53 -0.59
N PRO A 112 18.35 -6.87 0.02
CA PRO A 112 18.33 -7.89 1.06
C PRO A 112 18.87 -9.23 0.53
N ARG A 113 18.75 -9.48 -0.78
CA ARG A 113 19.27 -10.68 -1.46
C ARG A 113 20.80 -10.72 -1.59
N ASN A 114 21.50 -9.59 -1.56
CA ASN A 114 22.98 -9.60 -1.62
C ASN A 114 23.63 -10.07 -0.31
N LYS A 115 22.85 -10.16 0.78
CA LYS A 115 23.28 -10.71 2.07
C LYS A 115 22.16 -11.46 2.77
N ASN A 116 21.75 -12.60 2.23
CA ASN A 116 20.88 -13.58 2.94
C ASN A 116 21.51 -14.14 4.24
N ILE A 117 22.67 -13.63 4.67
CA ILE A 117 23.37 -13.98 5.92
C ILE A 117 23.35 -12.85 6.96
N SER A 118 22.75 -11.69 6.69
CA SER A 118 22.84 -10.53 7.60
C SER A 118 21.50 -10.00 8.11
N ILE A 119 20.55 -10.88 8.42
CA ILE A 119 19.47 -10.50 9.35
C ILE A 119 20.16 -10.15 10.69
N GLY A 120 20.21 -8.86 11.04
CA GLY A 120 20.81 -8.36 12.28
C GLY A 120 22.05 -7.45 12.15
N CYS A 121 22.54 -7.14 10.94
CA CYS A 121 23.66 -6.20 10.81
C CYS A 121 23.18 -4.77 10.49
N ILE A 122 23.43 -3.86 11.43
CA ILE A 122 23.27 -2.40 11.23
C ILE A 122 24.16 -1.97 10.05
N PRO A 123 23.65 -1.14 9.12
CA PRO A 123 24.46 -0.61 8.01
C PRO A 123 25.67 0.15 8.56
N LYS A 124 26.87 -0.20 8.10
CA LYS A 124 28.07 0.61 8.34
C LYS A 124 28.15 1.69 7.26
N VAL A 125 28.15 2.95 7.69
CA VAL A 125 28.42 4.10 6.82
C VAL A 125 29.90 4.05 6.44
N GLN A 126 30.19 4.09 5.14
CA GLN A 126 31.55 4.34 4.61
C GLN A 126 31.72 5.83 4.34
#